data_AF-A0A9D4UTR1-F1
#
_entry.id   AF-A0A9D4UTR1-F1
#
_cell.length_a   1.000
_cell.length_b   1.000
_cell.length_c   1.000
_cell.angle_alpha   90.00
_cell.angle_beta   90.00
_cell.angle_gamma   90.00
#
_symmetry.space_group_name_H-M   'P 1'
#
loop_
_entity.id
_entity.type
_entity.pdbx_description
1 polymer ?
#
loop_
_entity_poly.entity_id
_entity_poly.type
_entity_poly.pdbx_seq_one_letter_code
_entity_poly.pdbx_strand_id
1 'polypeptide(L)'
;MLPKADDEDQKQQLMLNPFSKIQGFWSLVKATWMDKRLQLLSTWWAFALAGFELSLNYSTTLFAAIDSASTYNGQVLAIGTALAVVMALTSVYLKKPLARLGGFVYIAGAIIYGVQCFGLAYTRTLWVAYVLFIIMLGVEKLLLCFLFAQCGSLVKNDKYALMFSLNCGLAQAAQAGIQAFIVSSLSLSLSLSLSLSLSLSLSLSLSTSR
;
A
#
# COMPACT_ATOMS: atom_id res chain seq x y z
N MET A 1 -49.47 15.45 -33.18
CA MET A 1 -48.55 16.10 -32.22
C MET A 1 -47.36 15.16 -32.06
N LEU A 2 -46.25 15.49 -32.71
CA LEU A 2 -45.01 14.69 -32.68
C LEU A 2 -44.37 14.80 -31.29
N PRO A 3 -43.81 13.72 -30.71
CA PRO A 3 -43.03 13.81 -29.49
C PRO A 3 -41.76 14.64 -29.75
N LYS A 4 -41.45 15.56 -28.84
CA LYS A 4 -40.25 16.42 -28.89
C LYS A 4 -38.99 15.56 -28.85
N ALA A 5 -38.27 15.49 -29.96
CA ALA A 5 -36.92 14.93 -30.02
C ALA A 5 -35.93 15.69 -29.10
N ASP A 6 -36.18 16.99 -28.88
CA ASP A 6 -35.30 17.87 -28.08
C ASP A 6 -35.16 17.47 -26.60
N ASP A 7 -36.19 16.87 -25.99
CA ASP A 7 -36.15 16.49 -24.56
C ASP A 7 -35.31 15.21 -24.32
N GLU A 8 -35.31 14.27 -25.28
CA GLU A 8 -34.46 13.08 -25.20
C GLU A 8 -33.01 13.41 -25.55
N ASP A 9 -32.78 14.23 -26.58
CA ASP A 9 -31.45 14.67 -26.99
C ASP A 9 -30.77 15.52 -25.90
N GLN A 10 -31.50 16.39 -25.18
CA GLN A 10 -30.97 17.11 -24.01
C GLN A 10 -30.60 16.16 -22.86
N LYS A 11 -31.43 15.14 -22.60
CA LYS A 11 -31.17 14.15 -21.53
C LYS A 11 -29.97 13.28 -21.88
N GLN A 12 -29.78 12.94 -23.16
CA GLN A 12 -28.61 12.24 -23.67
C GLN A 12 -27.35 13.12 -23.62
N GLN A 13 -27.43 14.40 -23.99
CA GLN A 13 -26.32 15.34 -23.85
C GLN A 13 -25.95 15.61 -22.38
N LEU A 14 -26.92 15.62 -21.44
CA LEU A 14 -26.66 15.70 -20.00
C LEU A 14 -25.95 14.45 -19.44
N MET A 15 -26.29 13.27 -19.98
CA MET A 15 -25.64 11.98 -19.66
C MET A 15 -24.21 11.87 -20.24
N LEU A 16 -23.93 12.63 -21.31
CA LEU A 16 -22.66 12.66 -22.03
C LEU A 16 -21.70 13.75 -21.53
N ASN A 17 -22.14 14.66 -20.68
CA ASN A 17 -21.28 15.73 -20.17
C ASN A 17 -20.40 15.20 -19.02
N PRO A 18 -19.07 15.05 -19.19
CA PRO A 18 -18.21 14.49 -18.14
C PRO A 18 -18.24 15.35 -16.86
N PHE A 19 -18.46 16.66 -17.00
CA PHE A 19 -18.52 17.59 -15.87
C PHE A 19 -19.76 17.42 -14.98
N SER A 20 -20.91 17.03 -15.53
CA SER A 20 -22.12 16.74 -14.72
C SER A 20 -21.95 15.44 -13.92
N LYS A 21 -21.31 14.43 -14.53
CA LYS A 21 -20.90 13.19 -13.85
C LYS A 21 -19.86 13.43 -12.77
N ILE A 22 -18.92 14.37 -12.97
CA ILE A 22 -17.91 14.74 -11.96
C ILE A 22 -18.56 15.44 -10.75
N GLN A 23 -19.52 16.34 -10.94
CA GLN A 23 -20.27 16.91 -9.82
C GLN A 23 -21.07 15.85 -9.06
N GLY A 24 -21.67 14.88 -9.77
CA GLY A 24 -22.30 13.70 -9.18
C GLY A 24 -21.32 12.79 -8.43
N PHE A 25 -20.09 12.66 -8.93
CA PHE A 25 -19.05 11.84 -8.31
C PHE A 25 -18.58 12.43 -6.98
N TRP A 26 -18.24 13.73 -6.94
CA TRP A 26 -17.80 14.38 -5.70
C TRP A 26 -18.89 14.44 -4.64
N SER A 27 -20.16 14.57 -5.04
CA SER A 27 -21.27 14.48 -4.10
C SER A 27 -21.41 13.05 -3.55
N LEU A 28 -21.20 12.03 -4.36
CA LEU A 28 -21.18 10.63 -3.93
C LEU A 28 -20.01 10.33 -2.98
N VAL A 29 -18.82 10.86 -3.26
CA VAL A 29 -17.65 10.80 -2.37
C VAL A 29 -18.00 11.47 -1.04
N LYS A 30 -18.44 12.73 -1.06
CA LYS A 30 -18.84 13.44 0.17
C LYS A 30 -19.88 12.62 0.96
N ALA A 31 -20.90 12.11 0.29
CA ALA A 31 -21.96 11.30 0.90
C ALA A 31 -21.52 9.92 1.39
N THR A 32 -20.32 9.45 1.00
CA THR A 32 -19.72 8.20 1.49
C THR A 32 -18.90 8.47 2.76
N TRP A 33 -18.13 9.55 2.80
CA TRP A 33 -17.26 9.93 3.93
C TRP A 33 -17.89 10.95 4.90
N MET A 34 -19.17 10.83 5.23
CA MET A 34 -19.78 11.69 6.26
C MET A 34 -19.43 11.27 7.69
N ASP A 35 -19.16 9.98 7.91
CA ASP A 35 -18.81 9.44 9.22
C ASP A 35 -17.31 9.67 9.52
N LYS A 36 -17.00 10.36 10.62
CA LYS A 36 -15.63 10.59 11.10
C LYS A 36 -14.86 9.29 11.35
N ARG A 37 -15.53 8.24 11.83
CA ARG A 37 -14.93 6.93 12.04
C ARG A 37 -14.50 6.32 10.71
N LEU A 38 -15.33 6.46 9.67
CA LEU A 38 -15.00 5.98 8.34
C LEU A 38 -13.83 6.74 7.70
N GLN A 39 -13.78 8.06 7.89
CA GLN A 39 -12.65 8.89 7.48
C GLN A 39 -11.34 8.40 8.12
N LEU A 40 -11.34 8.18 9.44
CA LEU A 40 -10.16 7.70 10.16
C LEU A 40 -9.73 6.31 9.70
N LEU A 41 -10.68 5.39 9.51
CA LEU A 41 -10.39 4.04 8.98
C LEU A 41 -9.83 4.10 7.56
N SER A 42 -10.37 4.97 6.70
CA SER A 42 -9.92 5.13 5.32
C SER A 42 -8.50 5.68 5.26
N THR A 43 -8.21 6.71 6.06
CA THR A 43 -6.84 7.25 6.16
C THR A 43 -5.87 6.17 6.64
N TRP A 44 -6.21 5.45 7.72
CA TRP A 44 -5.38 4.35 8.22
C TRP A 44 -5.16 3.28 7.15
N TRP A 45 -6.21 2.88 6.44
CA TRP A 45 -6.16 1.88 5.39
C TRP A 45 -5.21 2.28 4.27
N ALA A 46 -5.36 3.48 3.72
CA ALA A 46 -4.55 3.93 2.59
C ALA A 46 -3.04 3.90 2.95
N PHE A 47 -2.68 4.39 4.14
CA PHE A 47 -1.29 4.37 4.61
C PHE A 47 -0.79 2.95 4.94
N ALA A 48 -1.60 2.13 5.61
CA ALA A 48 -1.21 0.77 5.96
C ALA A 48 -0.98 -0.07 4.70
N LEU A 49 -1.87 0.02 3.72
CA LEU A 49 -1.75 -0.70 2.45
C LEU A 49 -0.54 -0.20 1.65
N ALA A 50 -0.32 1.12 1.55
CA ALA A 50 0.86 1.66 0.87
C ALA A 50 2.17 1.20 1.52
N GLY A 51 2.24 1.23 2.86
CA GLY A 51 3.40 0.74 3.61
C GLY A 51 3.65 -0.75 3.42
N PHE A 52 2.57 -1.54 3.37
CA PHE A 52 2.62 -2.96 3.07
C PHE A 52 3.18 -3.28 1.69
N GLU A 53 2.62 -2.69 0.65
CA GLU A 53 3.08 -2.90 -0.73
C GLU A 53 4.55 -2.46 -0.89
N LEU A 54 4.95 -1.37 -0.23
CA LEU A 54 6.34 -0.92 -0.24
C LEU A 54 7.26 -1.97 0.40
N SER A 55 6.92 -2.45 1.60
CA SER A 55 7.72 -3.46 2.28
C SER A 55 7.76 -4.79 1.51
N LEU A 56 6.67 -5.17 0.85
CA LEU A 56 6.62 -6.33 -0.04
C LEU A 56 7.61 -6.18 -1.20
N ASN A 57 7.58 -5.04 -1.88
CA ASN A 57 8.43 -4.75 -3.04
C ASN A 57 9.93 -4.73 -2.71
N TYR A 58 10.31 -4.32 -1.50
CA TYR A 58 11.71 -4.27 -1.08
C TYR A 58 12.18 -5.52 -0.32
N SER A 59 11.29 -6.45 0.03
CA SER A 59 11.62 -7.62 0.85
C SER A 59 12.68 -8.54 0.21
N THR A 60 12.52 -8.87 -1.08
CA THR A 60 13.45 -9.75 -1.80
C THR A 60 14.81 -9.10 -1.99
N THR A 61 14.83 -7.79 -2.25
CA THR A 61 16.06 -6.98 -2.31
C THR A 61 16.78 -6.97 -0.96
N LEU A 62 16.04 -6.83 0.15
CA LEU A 62 16.60 -6.91 1.50
C LEU A 62 17.22 -8.30 1.77
N PHE A 63 16.53 -9.38 1.41
CA PHE A 63 17.04 -10.73 1.60
C PHE A 63 18.34 -10.95 0.83
N ALA A 64 18.40 -10.52 -0.44
CA ALA A 64 19.61 -10.60 -1.25
C ALA A 64 20.75 -9.73 -0.72
N ALA A 65 20.43 -8.60 -0.06
CA ALA A 65 21.42 -7.75 0.59
C ALA A 65 22.00 -8.36 1.88
N ILE A 66 21.25 -9.24 2.56
CA ILE A 66 21.73 -10.00 3.71
C ILE A 66 22.56 -11.21 3.25
N ASP A 67 22.05 -11.96 2.27
CA ASP A 67 22.72 -13.12 1.69
C ASP A 67 22.28 -13.29 0.22
N SER A 68 23.18 -12.96 -0.70
CA SER A 68 22.94 -13.02 -2.13
C SER A 68 22.97 -14.44 -2.70
N ALA A 69 23.50 -15.42 -1.96
CA ALA A 69 23.57 -16.82 -2.38
C ALA A 69 22.29 -17.60 -2.04
N SER A 70 21.38 -17.03 -1.25
CA SER A 70 20.16 -17.73 -0.82
C SER A 70 19.20 -18.01 -1.99
N THR A 71 18.77 -19.27 -2.08
CA THR A 71 17.76 -19.74 -3.04
C THR A 71 16.36 -19.86 -2.42
N TYR A 72 16.19 -19.50 -1.14
CA TYR A 72 14.96 -19.76 -0.38
C TYR A 72 13.90 -18.66 -0.49
N ASN A 73 14.21 -17.52 -1.11
CA ASN A 73 13.31 -16.35 -1.17
C ASN A 73 11.91 -16.72 -1.70
N GLY A 74 11.83 -17.46 -2.81
CA GLY A 74 10.54 -17.87 -3.38
C GLY A 74 9.70 -18.74 -2.44
N GLN A 75 10.34 -19.65 -1.70
CA GLN A 75 9.65 -20.51 -0.72
C GLN A 75 9.12 -19.70 0.46
N VAL A 76 9.88 -18.71 0.93
CA VAL A 76 9.47 -17.80 2.01
C VAL A 76 8.23 -16.99 1.59
N LEU A 77 8.18 -16.48 0.36
CA LEU A 77 6.99 -15.81 -0.16
C LEU A 77 5.77 -16.77 -0.20
N ALA A 78 5.98 -18.01 -0.64
CA ALA A 78 4.90 -19.01 -0.70
C ALA A 78 4.36 -19.35 0.69
N ILE A 79 5.25 -19.58 1.67
CA ILE A 79 4.87 -19.85 3.07
C ILE A 79 4.15 -18.65 3.67
N GLY A 80 4.66 -17.44 3.45
CA GLY A 80 4.02 -16.22 3.91
C GLY A 80 2.63 -16.01 3.31
N THR A 81 2.46 -16.33 2.03
CA THR A 81 1.15 -16.29 1.35
C THR A 81 0.20 -17.34 1.94
N ALA A 82 0.68 -18.56 2.22
CA ALA A 82 -0.11 -19.59 2.88
C ALA A 82 -0.56 -19.13 4.28
N LEU A 83 0.33 -18.49 5.05
CA LEU A 83 -0.04 -17.91 6.34
C LEU A 83 -1.08 -16.79 6.18
N ALA A 84 -0.92 -15.89 5.21
CA ALA A 84 -1.92 -14.86 4.92
C ALA A 84 -3.31 -15.45 4.63
N VAL A 85 -3.38 -16.58 3.90
CA VAL A 85 -4.65 -17.32 3.69
C VAL A 85 -5.21 -17.85 5.01
N VAL A 86 -4.39 -18.49 5.85
CA VAL A 86 -4.81 -18.98 7.17
C VAL A 86 -5.34 -17.84 8.03
N MET A 87 -4.67 -16.69 8.03
CA MET A 87 -5.08 -15.52 8.79
C MET A 87 -6.39 -14.91 8.27
N ALA A 88 -6.59 -14.89 6.95
CA ALA A 88 -7.85 -14.46 6.34
C ALA A 88 -9.02 -15.38 6.72
N LEU A 89 -8.82 -16.70 6.74
CA LEU A 89 -9.86 -17.63 7.21
C LEU A 89 -10.14 -17.47 8.71
N THR A 90 -9.08 -17.25 9.50
CA THR A 90 -9.17 -17.05 10.95
C THR A 90 -9.93 -15.77 11.30
N SER A 91 -9.86 -14.73 10.46
CA SER A 91 -10.51 -13.44 10.70
C SER A 91 -12.03 -13.56 10.87
N VAL A 92 -12.66 -14.58 10.27
CA VAL A 92 -14.10 -14.85 10.37
C VAL A 92 -14.50 -15.11 11.82
N TYR A 93 -13.70 -15.88 12.56
CA TYR A 93 -13.95 -16.22 13.96
C TYR A 93 -13.55 -15.08 14.91
N LEU A 94 -12.58 -14.26 14.51
CA LEU A 94 -12.06 -13.14 15.30
C LEU A 94 -12.86 -11.85 15.16
N LYS A 95 -13.86 -11.79 14.27
CA LYS A 95 -14.68 -10.59 14.04
C LYS A 95 -15.29 -10.01 15.31
N LYS A 96 -15.93 -10.84 16.14
CA LYS A 96 -16.60 -10.40 17.38
C LYS A 96 -15.62 -9.84 18.42
N PRO A 97 -14.55 -10.55 18.82
CA PRO A 97 -13.61 -10.01 19.81
C PRO A 97 -12.87 -8.76 19.30
N LEU A 98 -12.44 -8.72 18.03
CA LEU A 98 -11.76 -7.54 17.48
C LEU A 98 -12.70 -6.33 17.34
N ALA A 99 -13.98 -6.55 17.05
CA ALA A 99 -14.98 -5.48 17.04
C ALA A 99 -15.13 -4.79 18.40
N ARG A 100 -14.96 -5.53 19.51
CA ARG A 100 -14.97 -4.93 20.87
C ARG A 100 -13.75 -4.06 21.14
N LEU A 101 -12.60 -4.38 20.55
CA LEU A 101 -11.39 -3.56 20.65
C LEU A 101 -11.52 -2.25 19.86
N GLY A 102 -12.44 -2.18 18.89
CA GLY A 102 -12.74 -0.95 18.16
C GLY A 102 -11.50 -0.39 17.44
N GLY A 103 -11.15 0.87 17.70
CA GLY A 103 -9.99 1.53 17.09
C GLY A 103 -8.63 0.97 17.54
N PHE A 104 -8.56 0.34 18.73
CA PHE A 104 -7.30 -0.10 19.31
C PHE A 104 -6.59 -1.19 18.49
N VAL A 105 -7.35 -2.02 17.77
CA VAL A 105 -6.77 -3.08 16.93
C VAL A 105 -5.91 -2.51 15.80
N TYR A 106 -6.30 -1.36 15.23
CA TYR A 106 -5.55 -0.70 14.16
C TYR A 106 -4.30 -0.01 14.67
N ILE A 107 -4.36 0.55 15.89
CA ILE A 107 -3.20 1.14 16.56
C ILE A 107 -2.19 0.03 16.91
N ALA A 108 -2.66 -1.04 17.55
CA ALA A 108 -1.82 -2.20 17.87
C ALA A 108 -1.21 -2.80 16.61
N GLY A 109 -2.01 -2.96 15.55
CA GLY A 109 -1.55 -3.42 14.24
C GLY A 109 -0.44 -2.54 13.65
N ALA A 110 -0.61 -1.21 13.69
CA ALA A 110 0.41 -0.27 13.21
C ALA A 110 1.71 -0.34 14.03
N ILE A 111 1.62 -0.51 15.35
CA ILE A 111 2.80 -0.69 16.22
C ILE A 111 3.51 -1.99 15.89
N ILE A 112 2.78 -3.11 15.81
CA ILE A 112 3.35 -4.42 15.46
C ILE A 112 4.06 -4.33 14.11
N TYR A 113 3.40 -3.74 13.12
CA TYR A 113 3.95 -3.55 11.79
C TYR A 113 5.22 -2.69 11.81
N GLY A 114 5.22 -1.58 12.56
CA GLY A 114 6.39 -0.72 12.73
C GLY A 114 7.57 -1.45 13.38
N VAL A 115 7.32 -2.25 14.42
CA VAL A 115 8.35 -3.08 15.08
C VAL A 115 8.92 -4.11 14.12
N GLN A 116 8.08 -4.76 13.30
CA GLN A 116 8.54 -5.71 12.29
C GLN A 116 9.41 -5.05 11.22
N CYS A 117 8.99 -3.89 10.71
CA CYS A 117 9.78 -3.10 9.77
C CYS A 117 11.14 -2.70 10.35
N PHE A 118 11.17 -2.28 11.61
CA PHE A 118 12.43 -1.97 12.30
C PHE A 118 13.30 -3.23 12.44
N GLY A 119 12.73 -4.35 12.87
CA GLY A 119 13.45 -5.63 12.94
C GLY A 119 14.06 -6.05 11.59
N LEU A 120 13.29 -5.91 10.51
CA LEU A 120 13.74 -6.17 9.13
C LEU A 120 14.86 -5.21 8.70
N ALA A 121 14.82 -3.94 9.11
CA ALA A 121 15.84 -2.95 8.73
C ALA A 121 17.21 -3.20 9.38
N TYR A 122 17.25 -3.76 10.59
CA TYR A 122 18.49 -3.93 11.36
C TYR A 122 19.02 -5.36 11.42
N THR A 123 18.18 -6.36 11.11
CA THR A 123 18.64 -7.75 11.13
C THR A 123 19.73 -7.99 10.08
N ARG A 124 20.76 -8.73 10.47
CA ARG A 124 21.79 -9.27 9.57
C ARG A 124 21.68 -10.78 9.41
N THR A 125 20.65 -11.39 10.02
CA THR A 125 20.40 -12.82 9.98
C THR A 125 19.23 -13.10 9.05
N LEU A 126 19.49 -13.81 7.95
CA LEU A 126 18.48 -14.08 6.91
C LEU A 126 17.25 -14.80 7.45
N TRP A 127 17.45 -15.82 8.29
CA TRP A 127 16.35 -16.57 8.91
C TRP A 127 15.45 -15.70 9.78
N VAL A 128 16.01 -14.73 10.50
CA VAL A 128 15.23 -13.77 11.29
C VAL A 128 14.42 -12.86 10.36
N ALA A 129 15.03 -12.40 9.25
CA ALA A 129 14.33 -11.60 8.25
C ALA A 129 13.15 -12.36 7.63
N TYR A 130 13.34 -13.63 7.29
CA TYR A 130 12.28 -14.49 6.75
C TYR A 130 11.11 -14.66 7.72
N VAL A 131 11.40 -14.98 8.99
CA VAL A 131 10.34 -15.16 9.99
C VAL A 131 9.56 -13.86 10.21
N LEU A 132 10.26 -12.72 10.35
CA LEU A 132 9.61 -11.41 10.51
C LEU A 132 8.70 -11.09 9.33
N PHE A 133 9.17 -11.33 8.10
CA PHE A 133 8.42 -11.09 6.88
C PHE A 133 7.18 -12.00 6.76
N ILE A 134 7.31 -13.29 7.07
CA ILE A 134 6.17 -14.23 7.07
C ILE A 134 5.09 -13.77 8.05
N ILE A 135 5.47 -13.44 9.29
CA ILE A 135 4.51 -12.97 10.31
C ILE A 135 3.84 -11.67 9.85
N MET A 136 4.61 -10.77 9.24
CA MET A 136 4.11 -9.48 8.73
C MET A 136 3.02 -9.66 7.66
N LEU A 137 3.19 -10.62 6.72
CA LEU A 137 2.15 -10.99 5.75
C LEU A 137 0.86 -11.48 6.43
N GLY A 138 1.00 -12.31 7.47
CA GLY A 138 -0.14 -12.82 8.22
C GLY A 138 -0.88 -11.73 9.01
N VAL A 139 -0.15 -10.87 9.72
CA VAL A 139 -0.70 -9.77 10.53
C VAL A 139 -1.44 -8.77 9.64
N GLU A 140 -0.83 -8.37 8.52
CA GLU A 140 -1.47 -7.46 7.58
C GLU A 140 -2.77 -8.07 7.05
N LYS A 141 -2.75 -9.35 6.64
CA LYS A 141 -3.94 -9.94 6.04
C LYS A 141 -5.09 -10.11 7.03
N LEU A 142 -4.80 -10.41 8.30
CA LEU A 142 -5.79 -10.41 9.38
C LEU A 142 -6.43 -9.03 9.56
N LEU A 143 -5.60 -7.98 9.66
CA LEU A 143 -6.05 -6.62 9.87
C LEU A 143 -6.89 -6.11 8.69
N LEU A 144 -6.48 -6.42 7.46
CA LEU A 144 -7.20 -6.04 6.25
C LEU A 144 -8.59 -6.69 6.19
N CYS A 145 -8.69 -7.99 6.50
CA CYS A 145 -9.99 -8.66 6.55
C CYS A 145 -10.91 -8.07 7.62
N PHE A 146 -10.37 -7.74 8.79
CA PHE A 146 -11.13 -7.08 9.84
C PHE A 146 -11.59 -5.68 9.42
N LEU A 147 -10.70 -4.91 8.78
CA LEU A 147 -11.02 -3.60 8.22
C LEU A 147 -12.18 -3.67 7.24
N PHE A 148 -12.16 -4.60 6.29
CA PHE A 148 -13.25 -4.79 5.33
C PHE A 148 -14.57 -5.12 6.02
N ALA A 149 -14.55 -6.02 7.00
CA ALA A 149 -15.74 -6.36 7.77
C ALA A 149 -16.29 -5.14 8.54
N GLN A 150 -15.41 -4.28 9.06
CA GLN A 150 -15.82 -3.07 9.78
C GLN A 150 -16.36 -2.00 8.82
N CYS A 151 -15.65 -1.70 7.74
CA CYS A 151 -16.11 -0.72 6.75
C CYS A 151 -17.43 -1.13 6.09
N GLY A 152 -17.61 -2.43 5.80
CA GLY A 152 -18.88 -2.97 5.29
C GLY A 152 -20.05 -2.84 6.27
N SER A 153 -19.78 -2.67 7.57
CA SER A 153 -20.81 -2.36 8.56
C SER A 153 -21.11 -0.87 8.72
N LEU A 154 -20.20 0.01 8.30
CA LEU A 154 -20.31 1.47 8.42
C LEU A 154 -20.92 2.12 7.18
N VAL A 155 -20.86 1.45 6.03
CA VAL A 155 -21.28 2.01 4.73
C VAL A 155 -22.35 1.12 4.10
N LYS A 156 -23.33 1.74 3.44
CA LYS A 156 -24.30 1.01 2.63
C LYS A 156 -23.61 0.29 1.47
N ASN A 157 -24.15 -0.86 1.06
CA ASN A 157 -23.55 -1.72 0.03
C ASN A 157 -23.30 -0.99 -1.31
N ASP A 158 -24.16 -0.04 -1.67
CA ASP A 158 -24.07 0.78 -2.89
C ASP A 158 -22.84 1.71 -2.94
N LYS A 159 -22.29 2.09 -1.77
CA LYS A 159 -21.13 2.99 -1.65
C LYS A 159 -19.84 2.28 -1.25
N TYR A 160 -19.92 1.03 -0.79
CA TYR A 160 -18.76 0.27 -0.33
C TYR A 160 -17.71 0.09 -1.44
N ALA A 161 -18.14 -0.22 -2.67
CA ALA A 161 -17.23 -0.39 -3.80
C ALA A 161 -16.46 0.89 -4.14
N LEU A 162 -17.12 2.06 -4.09
CA LEU A 162 -16.46 3.35 -4.30
C LEU A 162 -15.41 3.63 -3.22
N MET A 163 -15.78 3.42 -1.95
CA MET A 163 -14.87 3.56 -0.83
C MET A 163 -13.66 2.63 -0.96
N PHE A 164 -13.90 1.39 -1.37
CA PHE A 164 -12.83 0.42 -1.58
C PHE A 164 -11.86 0.88 -2.66
N SER A 165 -12.38 1.22 -3.83
CA SER A 165 -11.57 1.59 -4.99
C SER A 165 -10.75 2.86 -4.73
N LEU A 166 -11.32 3.86 -4.05
CA LEU A 166 -10.59 5.10 -3.75
C LEU A 166 -9.47 4.88 -2.73
N ASN A 167 -9.71 4.10 -1.67
CA ASN A 167 -8.64 3.80 -0.71
C ASN A 167 -7.51 2.98 -1.34
N CYS A 168 -7.84 1.96 -2.13
CA CYS A 168 -6.84 1.19 -2.88
C CYS A 168 -6.07 2.08 -3.87
N GLY A 169 -6.76 2.94 -4.61
CA GLY A 169 -6.13 3.87 -5.55
C GLY A 169 -5.20 4.85 -4.87
N LEU A 170 -5.61 5.42 -3.73
CA LEU A 170 -4.76 6.32 -2.93
C LEU A 170 -3.53 5.59 -2.37
N ALA A 171 -3.70 4.36 -1.88
CA ALA A 171 -2.59 3.56 -1.38
C ALA A 171 -1.55 3.29 -2.48
N GLN A 172 -2.01 2.85 -3.65
CA GLN A 172 -1.15 2.57 -4.81
C GLN A 172 -0.46 3.84 -5.32
N ALA A 173 -1.16 4.97 -5.37
CA ALA A 173 -0.57 6.25 -5.72
C ALA A 173 0.51 6.68 -4.71
N ALA A 174 0.27 6.52 -3.41
CA ALA A 174 1.24 6.83 -2.37
C ALA A 174 2.48 5.93 -2.45
N GLN A 175 2.30 4.62 -2.61
CA GLN A 175 3.39 3.66 -2.79
C GLN A 175 4.21 3.98 -4.05
N ALA A 176 3.57 4.22 -5.19
CA ALA A 176 4.24 4.59 -6.42
C ALA A 176 5.03 5.90 -6.29
N GLY A 177 4.44 6.91 -5.63
CA GLY A 177 5.11 8.19 -5.38
C GLY A 177 6.37 8.05 -4.52
N ILE A 178 6.27 7.29 -3.42
CA ILE A 178 7.43 7.00 -2.55
C ILE A 178 8.51 6.23 -3.31
N GLN A 179 8.13 5.23 -4.10
CA GLN A 179 9.08 4.43 -4.86
C GLN A 179 9.78 5.26 -5.95
N ALA A 180 9.05 6.11 -6.66
CA ALA A 180 9.64 7.03 -7.65
C ALA A 180 10.65 7.99 -7.00
N PHE A 181 10.35 8.47 -5.80
CA PHE A 181 11.27 9.31 -5.02
C PHE A 181 12.56 8.54 -4.66
N ILE A 182 12.44 7.33 -4.10
CA ILE A 182 13.59 6.50 -3.71
C ILE A 182 14.50 6.23 -4.92
N VAL A 183 13.92 5.82 -6.05
CA VAL A 183 14.67 5.52 -7.29
C VAL A 183 15.37 6.77 -7.83
N SER A 184 14.72 7.93 -7.77
CA SER A 184 15.32 9.19 -8.20
C SER A 184 16.51 9.58 -7.32
N SER A 185 16.36 9.48 -5.99
CA SER A 185 17.45 9.77 -5.06
C SER A 185 18.64 8.83 -5.25
N LEU A 186 18.39 7.54 -5.44
CA LEU A 186 19.45 6.55 -5.65
C LEU A 186 20.19 6.80 -6.97
N SER A 187 19.46 7.06 -8.05
CA SER A 187 20.03 7.39 -9.36
C SER A 187 20.93 8.62 -9.31
N LEU A 188 20.49 9.67 -8.60
CA LEU A 188 21.28 10.89 -8.42
C LEU A 188 22.59 10.62 -7.66
N SER A 189 22.51 9.83 -6.56
CA SER A 189 23.67 9.49 -5.73
C SER A 189 24.72 8.66 -6.48
N LEU A 190 24.28 7.72 -7.31
CA LEU A 190 25.14 6.87 -8.13
C LEU A 190 25.86 7.71 -9.19
N SER A 191 25.13 8.61 -9.84
CA SER A 191 25.66 9.49 -10.89
C SER A 191 26.75 10.41 -10.34
N LEU A 192 26.50 11.03 -9.19
CA LEU A 192 27.45 11.92 -8.53
C LEU A 192 28.72 11.19 -8.06
N SER A 193 28.57 9.98 -7.52
CA SER A 193 29.70 9.13 -7.08
C SER A 193 30.59 8.70 -8.25
N LEU A 194 29.98 8.34 -9.38
CA LEU A 194 30.69 7.93 -10.59
C LEU A 194 31.47 9.10 -11.21
N SER A 195 30.83 10.28 -11.30
CA SER A 195 31.49 11.49 -11.80
C SER A 195 32.69 11.90 -10.94
N LEU A 196 32.56 11.89 -9.61
CA LEU A 196 33.67 12.19 -8.71
C LEU A 196 34.82 11.19 -8.86
N SER A 197 34.51 9.89 -8.93
CA SER A 197 35.51 8.83 -9.07
C SER A 197 36.29 8.95 -10.39
N LEU A 198 35.60 9.28 -11.49
CA LEU A 198 36.23 9.54 -12.78
C LEU A 198 37.10 10.79 -12.76
N SER A 199 36.63 11.89 -12.17
CA SER A 199 37.42 13.12 -12.03
C SER A 199 38.69 12.89 -11.21
N LEU A 200 38.60 12.17 -10.08
CA LEU A 200 39.75 11.85 -9.23
C LEU A 200 40.77 10.96 -9.94
N SER A 201 40.30 9.96 -10.68
CA SER A 201 41.15 9.06 -11.48
C SER A 201 41.89 9.82 -12.59
N LEU A 202 41.20 10.73 -13.29
CA LEU A 202 41.80 11.61 -14.30
C LEU A 202 42.86 12.55 -13.70
N SER A 203 42.56 13.17 -12.55
CA SER A 203 43.51 14.05 -11.85
C SER A 203 44.76 13.31 -11.38
N LEU A 204 44.62 12.10 -10.84
CA LEU A 204 45.75 11.26 -10.43
C LEU A 204 46.60 10.84 -11.64
N SER A 205 45.97 10.39 -12.72
CA SER A 205 46.67 9.99 -13.95
C SER A 205 47.46 11.14 -14.59
N LEU A 206 46.93 12.36 -14.53
CA LEU A 206 47.63 13.56 -15.02
C LEU A 206 48.77 14.00 -14.09
N SER A 207 48.66 13.72 -12.79
CA SER A 207 49.71 14.03 -11.81
C SER A 207 50.89 13.07 -11.87
N THR A 208 50.67 11.79 -12.22
CA THR A 208 51.74 10.78 -12.36
C THR A 208 52.47 10.82 -13.70
N SER A 209 51.98 11.61 -14.67
CA SER A 209 52.56 11.79 -16.00
C SER A 209 53.49 13.02 -16.11
N ARG A 210 53.72 13.74 -15.01
CA ARG A 210 54.72 14.82 -14.90
C ARG A 210 55.87 14.33 -14.03
#